data_AF-A0A926ASI3-F1
#
_entry.id   AF-A0A926ASI3-F1
#
_cell.length_a   1.000
_cell.length_b   1.000
_cell.length_c   1.000
_cell.angle_alpha   90.00
_cell.angle_beta   90.00
_cell.angle_gamma   90.00
#
_symmetry.space_group_name_H-M   'P 1'
#
loop_
_entity.id
_entity.type
_entity.pdbx_description
1 polymer ?
#
loop_
_entity_poly.entity_id
_entity_poly.type
_entity_poly.pdbx_seq_one_letter_code
_entity_poly.pdbx_strand_id
1 'polypeptide(L)' 'VLDRTTELKESHGIGYCNITKCCTKVCPEHITITDNAIIPLKERVVDRYYDPLAKLVRLVRGKKATSER' A
#
# COMPACT_ATOMS: atom_id res chain seq x y z
N VAL A 1 11.16 8.09 -8.68
CA VAL A 1 11.20 6.91 -7.77
C VAL A 1 10.45 5.77 -8.43
N LEU A 2 10.98 4.54 -8.41
CA LEU A 2 10.32 3.39 -9.05
C LEU A 2 9.13 2.92 -8.19
N ASP A 3 7.96 2.82 -8.80
CA ASP A 3 6.74 2.35 -8.15
C ASP A 3 6.58 0.82 -8.29
N ARG A 4 6.65 0.11 -7.16
CA ARG A 4 6.51 -1.37 -7.10
C ARG A 4 5.20 -1.83 -6.47
N THR A 5 4.17 -0.98 -6.43
CA THR A 5 2.90 -1.28 -5.73
C THR A 5 2.17 -2.50 -6.31
N THR A 6 2.26 -2.74 -7.63
CA THR A 6 1.68 -3.95 -8.27
C THR A 6 2.38 -5.21 -7.79
N GLU A 7 3.72 -5.21 -7.81
CA GLU A 7 4.53 -6.35 -7.41
C GLU A 7 4.41 -6.64 -5.90
N LEU A 8 4.20 -5.60 -5.10
CA LEU A 8 3.88 -5.73 -3.67
C LEU A 8 2.61 -6.54 -3.45
N LYS A 9 1.56 -6.26 -4.23
CA LYS A 9 0.28 -6.99 -4.18
C LYS A 9 0.41 -8.43 -4.69
N GLU A 10 1.08 -8.61 -5.82
CA GLU A 10 1.05 -9.88 -6.57
C GLU A 10 2.13 -10.88 -6.15
N SER A 11 3.33 -10.40 -5.81
CA SER A 11 4.49 -11.28 -5.56
C SER A 11 4.97 -11.27 -4.11
N HIS A 12 4.78 -10.16 -3.38
CA HIS A 12 5.32 -9.99 -2.02
C HIS A 12 4.32 -10.25 -0.90
N GLY A 13 3.07 -10.61 -1.22
CA GLY A 13 2.11 -11.07 -0.23
C GLY A 13 1.69 -10.03 0.83
N ILE A 14 1.85 -8.73 0.55
CA ILE A 14 1.49 -7.65 1.49
C ILE A 14 0.00 -7.70 1.92
N GLY A 15 -0.84 -8.30 1.09
CA GLY A 15 -2.25 -8.57 1.39
C GLY A 15 -2.47 -9.48 2.59
N TYR A 16 -1.56 -10.44 2.85
CA TYR A 16 -1.68 -11.44 3.91
C TYR A 16 -1.31 -10.94 5.31
N CYS A 17 -0.69 -9.76 5.42
CA CYS A 17 -0.37 -9.18 6.71
C CYS A 17 -1.62 -8.61 7.40
N ASN A 18 -1.96 -9.11 8.59
CA ASN A 18 -3.12 -8.65 9.38
C ASN A 18 -2.79 -7.52 10.37
N ILE A 19 -1.61 -6.89 10.27
CA ILE A 19 -1.20 -5.76 11.12
C ILE A 19 -1.26 -6.09 12.62
N THR A 20 -1.06 -7.36 13.01
CA THR A 20 -1.07 -7.80 14.42
C THR A 20 0.16 -7.36 15.20
N LYS A 21 1.14 -6.72 14.55
CA LYS A 21 2.43 -6.31 15.11
C LYS A 21 3.28 -7.46 15.68
N CYS A 22 3.04 -8.71 15.23
CA CYS A 22 3.86 -9.85 15.64
C CYS A 22 5.34 -9.67 15.24
N CYS A 23 5.61 -9.08 14.06
CA CYS A 23 6.96 -8.79 13.58
C CYS A 23 7.70 -7.79 14.49
N THR A 24 7.03 -6.73 14.95
CA THR A 24 7.61 -5.75 15.89
C THR A 24 7.95 -6.39 17.24
N LYS A 25 7.08 -7.27 17.75
CA LYS A 25 7.26 -7.92 19.06
C LYS A 25 8.49 -8.84 19.11
N VAL A 26 8.79 -9.52 18.00
CA VAL A 26 9.88 -10.51 17.93
C VAL A 26 11.18 -9.94 17.39
N CYS A 27 11.19 -8.69 16.93
CA CYS A 27 12.35 -8.11 16.27
C CYS A 27 13.46 -7.82 17.30
N PRO A 28 14.68 -8.35 17.11
CA PRO A 28 15.80 -8.14 18.05
C PRO A 28 16.27 -6.69 18.09
N GLU A 29 16.10 -5.96 16.99
CA GLU A 29 16.46 -4.54 16.87
C GLU A 29 15.38 -3.59 17.42
N HIS A 30 14.28 -4.13 17.95
CA HIS A 30 13.16 -3.38 18.53
C HIS A 30 12.58 -2.28 17.61
N ILE A 31 12.64 -2.48 16.29
CA ILE A 31 12.11 -1.53 15.31
C ILE A 31 10.59 -1.66 15.15
N THR A 32 9.92 -0.54 14.94
CA THR A 32 8.46 -0.46 14.66
C THR A 32 8.14 -0.68 13.18
N ILE A 33 8.61 -1.80 12.63
CA ILE A 33 8.50 -2.10 11.18
C ILE A 33 7.06 -2.09 10.68
N THR A 34 6.10 -2.53 11.50
CA THR A 34 4.69 -2.52 11.10
C THR A 34 4.20 -1.10 10.85
N ASP A 35 4.53 -0.15 11.72
CA ASP A 35 4.02 1.22 11.67
C ASP A 35 4.76 2.06 10.61
N ASN A 36 6.08 1.93 10.51
CA ASN A 36 6.90 2.78 9.64
C ASN A 36 7.03 2.25 8.20
N ALA A 37 6.83 0.94 7.98
CA ALA A 37 7.02 0.32 6.66
C ALA A 37 5.76 -0.39 6.15
N ILE A 38 5.23 -1.36 6.91
CA ILE A 38 4.14 -2.23 6.42
C ILE A 38 2.84 -1.46 6.20
N ILE A 39 2.43 -0.61 7.15
CA ILE A 39 1.18 0.17 7.02
C ILE A 39 1.24 1.09 5.79
N PRO A 40 2.28 1.94 5.60
CA PRO A 40 2.37 2.79 4.41
C PRO A 40 2.40 2.02 3.08
N LEU A 41 3.00 0.82 3.06
CA LEU A 41 3.01 -0.05 1.87
C LEU A 41 1.61 -0.61 1.59
N LYS A 42 0.92 -1.05 2.65
CA LYS A 42 -0.41 -1.64 2.54
C LYS A 42 -1.46 -0.60 2.16
N GLU A 43 -1.41 0.59 2.74
CA GLU A 43 -2.26 1.73 2.38
C GLU A 43 -2.14 2.05 0.88
N ARG A 44 -0.93 2.14 0.33
CA ARG A 44 -0.72 2.35 -1.11
C ARG A 44 -1.36 1.28 -2.00
N VAL A 45 -1.34 0.01 -1.57
CA VAL A 45 -2.01 -1.08 -2.28
C VAL A 45 -3.52 -0.97 -2.15
N VAL A 46 -4.02 -0.65 -0.95
CA VAL A 46 -5.45 -0.45 -0.67
C VAL A 46 -6.02 0.69 -1.50
N ASP A 47 -5.39 1.87 -1.48
CA ASP A 47 -5.82 3.06 -2.22
C ASP A 47 -5.81 2.84 -3.75
N ARG A 48 -4.90 2.00 -4.24
CA ARG A 48 -4.78 1.70 -5.67
C ARG A 48 -5.83 0.73 -6.16
N TYR A 49 -6.03 -0.37 -5.43
CA TYR A 49 -6.77 -1.54 -5.93
C TYR A 49 -8.12 -1.77 -5.25
N TYR A 50 -8.29 -1.30 -4.00
CA TYR A 50 -9.41 -1.67 -3.17
C TYR A 50 -10.31 -0.50 -2.77
N ASP A 51 -9.84 0.75 -2.81
CA ASP A 51 -10.65 1.92 -2.44
C ASP A 51 -11.75 2.22 -3.50
N PRO A 52 -13.04 2.01 -3.16
CA PRO A 52 -14.15 2.28 -4.08
C PRO A 52 -14.39 3.78 -4.28
N LEU A 53 -14.05 4.63 -3.30
CA LEU A 53 -14.22 6.07 -3.39
C LEU A 53 -13.19 6.66 -4.34
N ALA A 54 -11.92 6.27 -4.23
CA ALA A 54 -10.91 6.65 -5.22
C ALA A 54 -11.29 6.21 -6.63
N LYS A 55 -11.88 5.01 -6.78
CA LYS A 55 -12.37 4.53 -8.08
C LYS A 55 -13.53 5.38 -8.62
N LEU A 56 -14.51 5.70 -7.76
CA LEU A 56 -15.64 6.57 -8.11
C LEU A 56 -15.14 7.96 -8.54
N VAL A 57 -14.23 8.56 -7.77
CA VAL A 57 -13.63 9.86 -8.11
C VAL A 57 -12.90 9.80 -9.45
N ARG A 58 -12.11 8.75 -9.73
CA ARG A 58 -11.44 8.57 -11.03
C ARG A 58 -12.43 8.43 -12.19
N LEU A 59 -13.58 7.80 -11.96
CA LEU A 59 -14.64 7.66 -12.97
C LEU A 59 -15.37 8.99 -13.22
N VAL A 60 -15.76 9.69 -12.16
CA VAL A 60 -16.52 10.95 -12.24
C VAL A 60 -15.67 12.11 -12.74
N ARG A 61 -14.38 12.14 -12.37
CA ARG A 61 -13.49 13.26 -12.70
C ARG A 61 -13.02 13.28 -14.17
N GLY A 62 -13.38 12.26 -14.95
CA GLY A 62 -13.10 12.16 -16.39
C GLY A 62 -11.61 12.05 -16.71
N LYS A 63 -11.24 11.38 -17.80
CA LYS A 63 -9.86 11.35 -18.30
C LYS A 63 -9.40 12.76 -18.73
N LYS A 64 -8.92 13.59 -17.80
CA LYS A 64 -7.93 14.62 -18.16
C LYS A 64 -6.57 13.93 -18.13
N ALA A 65 -6.13 13.50 -19.31
CA ALA A 65 -4.76 13.10 -19.54
C ALA A 65 -3.84 14.32 -19.34
N THR A 66 -2.96 14.29 -18.34
CA THR A 66 -1.75 15.13 -18.24
C THR A 66 -0.83 14.47 -17.19
N SER A 67 0.18 13.69 -17.61
CA SER A 67 1.62 14.05 -17.68
C SER A 67 2.25 14.46 -16.33
N GLU A 68 3.26 13.67 -15.93
CA GLU A 68 4.41 13.99 -15.05
C GLU A 68 4.20 14.61 -13.66
N ARG A 69 4.48 13.82 -12.62
CA ARG A 69 5.66 13.97 -11.73
C ARG A 69 5.79 12.81 -10.74
#